data_AF-A0A660TD15-F1
#
_entry.id   AF-A0A660TD15-F1
#
_cell.length_a   1.000
_cell.length_b   1.000
_cell.length_c   1.000
_cell.angle_alpha   90.00
_cell.angle_beta   90.00
_cell.angle_gamma   90.00
#
_symmetry.space_group_name_H-M   'P 1'
#
loop_
_entity.id
_entity.type
_entity.pdbx_description
1 polymer ?
#
loop_
_entity_poly.entity_id
_entity_poly.type
_entity_poly.pdbx_seq_one_letter_code
_entity_poly.pdbx_strand_id
1 'polypeptide(L)'
;MPKKKNKAGKRNHNDVAAPEYQKAKLVLLERITKTLVNTLSLKNVLKTITDGMVDVFGYAGSIIFINDERHNSIILKALSHDAKVISSVEKLIGFSLDDHIFRTD
;
A
#
# COMPACT_ATOMS: atom_id res chain seq x y z
N MET A 1 -36.31 8.71 39.88
CA MET A 1 -34.91 9.06 39.50
C MET A 1 -34.46 8.18 38.34
N PRO A 2 -34.02 8.74 37.20
CA PRO A 2 -33.73 7.99 35.98
C PRO A 2 -32.26 7.54 35.93
N LYS A 3 -32.00 6.29 35.52
CA LYS A 3 -30.64 5.82 35.19
C LYS A 3 -30.32 6.18 33.73
N LYS A 4 -29.52 7.22 33.52
CA LYS A 4 -28.85 7.50 32.24
C LYS A 4 -27.90 6.34 31.93
N LYS A 5 -28.18 5.55 30.89
CA LYS A 5 -27.19 4.66 30.29
C LYS A 5 -26.40 5.44 29.24
N ASN A 6 -25.09 5.51 29.46
CA ASN A 6 -24.09 6.07 28.56
C ASN A 6 -24.23 5.49 27.15
N LYS A 7 -24.43 6.36 26.16
CA LYS A 7 -24.18 6.06 24.76
C LYS A 7 -22.67 5.99 24.57
N ALA A 8 -22.11 4.79 24.59
CA ALA A 8 -20.77 4.55 24.05
C ALA A 8 -20.84 4.85 22.54
N GLY A 9 -20.28 5.99 22.15
CA GLY A 9 -20.17 6.38 20.75
C GLY A 9 -19.34 5.35 20.00
N LYS A 10 -20.00 4.58 19.13
CA LYS A 10 -19.34 3.92 18.00
C LYS A 10 -18.70 5.03 17.17
N ARG A 11 -17.38 5.19 17.26
CA ARG A 11 -16.64 5.98 16.27
C ARG A 11 -16.70 5.17 14.96
N ASN A 12 -17.62 5.57 14.08
CA ASN A 12 -17.68 5.03 12.74
C ASN A 12 -16.38 5.41 12.02
N HIS A 13 -15.66 4.41 11.51
CA HIS A 13 -14.46 4.59 10.68
C HIS A 13 -14.78 5.17 9.29
N ASN A 14 -16.03 5.57 9.05
CA ASN A 14 -16.56 5.94 7.73
C ASN A 14 -16.63 7.46 7.49
N ASP A 15 -16.27 8.30 8.45
CA ASP A 15 -16.44 9.75 8.36
C ASP A 15 -15.12 10.52 8.19
N VAL A 16 -14.09 9.90 7.59
CA VAL A 16 -13.06 10.69 6.91
C VAL A 16 -13.62 11.08 5.55
N ALA A 17 -13.84 12.39 5.38
CA ALA A 17 -14.54 13.04 4.29
C ALA A 17 -14.36 12.36 2.92
N ALA A 18 -15.41 11.68 2.43
CA ALA A 18 -15.45 11.11 1.07
C ALA A 18 -14.89 12.06 -0.03
N PRO A 19 -15.11 13.40 0.04
CA PRO A 19 -14.48 14.34 -0.88
C PRO A 19 -12.94 14.36 -0.86
N GLU A 20 -12.31 14.27 0.32
CA GLU A 20 -10.85 14.28 0.47
C GLU A 20 -10.22 12.99 -0.06
N TYR A 21 -10.86 11.85 0.19
CA TYR A 21 -10.43 10.56 -0.36
C TYR A 21 -10.52 10.53 -1.89
N GLN A 22 -11.60 11.07 -2.48
CA GLN A 22 -11.73 11.16 -3.93
C GLN A 22 -10.69 12.11 -4.54
N LYS A 23 -10.41 13.24 -3.89
CA LYS A 23 -9.35 14.16 -4.32
C LYS A 23 -7.97 13.50 -4.26
N ALA A 24 -7.67 12.78 -3.18
CA ALA A 24 -6.43 12.03 -3.00
C ALA A 24 -6.24 10.97 -4.09
N LYS A 25 -7.32 10.25 -4.45
CA LYS A 25 -7.33 9.30 -5.56
C LYS A 25 -7.01 9.95 -6.91
N LEU A 26 -7.62 11.10 -7.21
CA LEU A 26 -7.35 11.82 -8.46
C LEU A 26 -5.90 12.30 -8.54
N VAL A 27 -5.36 12.82 -7.44
CA VAL A 27 -3.95 13.26 -7.36
C VAL A 27 -3.00 12.08 -7.62
N LEU A 28 -3.25 10.92 -7.01
CA LEU A 28 -2.42 9.74 -7.27
C LEU A 28 -2.54 9.28 -8.72
N LEU A 29 -3.75 9.24 -9.28
CA LEU A 29 -3.98 8.81 -10.66
C LEU A 29 -3.25 9.72 -11.67
N GLU A 30 -3.25 11.03 -11.43
CA GLU A 30 -2.50 11.99 -12.23
C GLU A 30 -0.98 11.72 -12.14
N ARG A 31 -0.45 11.48 -10.94
CA ARG A 31 0.98 11.16 -10.72
C ARG A 31 1.38 9.87 -11.45
N ILE A 32 0.55 8.84 -11.40
CA ILE A 32 0.77 7.59 -12.13
C ILE A 32 0.76 7.84 -13.64
N THR A 33 -0.24 8.56 -14.14
CA THR A 33 -0.37 8.90 -15.58
C THR A 33 0.85 9.66 -16.08
N LYS A 34 1.32 10.68 -15.35
CA LYS A 34 2.55 11.42 -15.72
C LYS A 34 3.77 10.52 -15.78
N THR A 35 3.89 9.57 -14.84
CA THR A 35 5.03 8.63 -14.81
C THR A 35 4.97 7.63 -15.97
N LEU A 36 3.78 7.17 -16.34
CA LEU A 36 3.55 6.30 -17.50
C LEU A 36 3.93 6.99 -18.81
N VAL A 37 3.52 8.25 -18.99
CA VAL A 37 3.78 9.00 -20.22
C VAL A 37 5.25 9.40 -20.35
N ASN A 38 5.93 9.69 -19.22
CA ASN A 38 7.28 10.24 -19.23
C ASN A 38 8.39 9.18 -19.08
N THR A 39 8.06 7.91 -18.83
CA THR A 39 9.07 6.87 -18.57
C THR A 39 8.76 5.58 -19.33
N LEU A 40 9.79 4.97 -19.92
CA LEU A 40 9.72 3.59 -20.42
C LEU A 40 10.00 2.55 -19.31
N SER A 41 10.26 3.00 -18.08
CA SER A 41 10.64 2.14 -16.96
C SER A 41 9.41 1.67 -16.20
N LEU A 42 8.97 0.44 -16.48
CA LEU A 42 7.91 -0.23 -15.71
C LEU A 42 8.23 -0.23 -14.21
N LYS A 43 9.50 -0.38 -13.83
CA LYS A 43 9.94 -0.32 -12.42
C LYS A 43 9.54 1.01 -11.76
N ASN A 44 9.74 2.13 -12.44
CA ASN A 44 9.45 3.46 -11.88
C ASN A 44 7.93 3.69 -11.74
N VAL A 45 7.16 3.20 -12.71
CA VAL A 45 5.69 3.25 -12.66
C VAL A 45 5.18 2.45 -11.46
N LEU A 46 5.61 1.19 -11.32
CA LEU A 46 5.18 0.32 -10.21
C LEU A 46 5.57 0.89 -8.85
N LYS A 47 6.78 1.45 -8.72
CA LYS A 47 7.24 2.11 -7.50
C LYS A 47 6.38 3.33 -7.15
N THR A 48 6.04 4.14 -8.15
CA THR A 48 5.17 5.32 -7.98
C THR A 48 3.80 4.94 -7.43
N ILE A 49 3.24 3.82 -7.90
CA ILE A 49 1.97 3.26 -7.40
C ILE A 49 2.13 2.85 -5.94
N THR A 50 3.11 2.01 -5.60
CA THR A 50 3.30 1.54 -4.22
C THR A 50 3.56 2.68 -3.24
N ASP A 51 4.36 3.66 -3.62
CA ASP A 51 4.64 4.83 -2.79
C ASP A 51 3.38 5.68 -2.60
N GLY A 52 2.60 5.86 -3.67
CA GLY A 52 1.32 6.57 -3.57
C GLY A 52 0.34 5.92 -2.60
N MET A 53 0.29 4.60 -2.54
CA MET A 53 -0.57 3.89 -1.58
C MET A 53 -0.18 4.19 -0.13
N VAL A 54 1.12 4.26 0.16
CA VAL A 54 1.61 4.58 1.51
C VAL A 54 1.45 6.06 1.80
N ASP A 55 1.96 6.93 0.94
CA ASP A 55 2.04 8.38 1.19
C ASP A 55 0.66 9.07 1.16
N VAL A 56 -0.22 8.67 0.23
CA VAL A 56 -1.49 9.36 -0.03
C VAL A 56 -2.62 8.78 0.81
N PHE A 57 -2.64 7.46 0.99
CA PHE A 57 -3.73 6.77 1.70
C PHE A 57 -3.33 6.31 3.10
N GLY A 58 -2.07 6.45 3.50
CA GLY A 58 -1.60 6.12 4.85
C GLY A 58 -1.59 4.63 5.15
N TYR A 59 -1.53 3.77 4.11
CA TYR A 59 -1.36 2.33 4.34
C TYR A 59 0.02 2.04 4.93
N ALA A 60 0.10 1.04 5.81
CA ALA A 60 1.35 0.62 6.44
C ALA A 60 2.38 0.08 5.44
N GLY A 61 1.90 -0.46 4.31
CA GLY A 61 2.72 -0.90 3.19
C GLY A 61 1.89 -1.22 1.95
N SER A 62 2.56 -1.30 0.82
CA SER A 62 2.00 -1.62 -0.49
C SER A 62 2.99 -2.44 -1.29
N ILE A 63 2.50 -3.53 -1.89
CA ILE A 63 3.33 -4.55 -2.53
C ILE A 63 2.70 -4.90 -3.88
N ILE A 64 3.53 -4.99 -4.92
CA ILE A 64 3.12 -5.48 -6.25
C ILE A 64 3.96 -6.70 -6.61
N PHE A 65 3.27 -7.81 -6.84
CA PHE A 65 3.82 -9.03 -7.42
C PHE A 65 3.46 -9.13 -8.90
N ILE A 66 4.37 -9.69 -9.69
CA ILE A 66 4.09 -10.13 -11.06
C ILE A 66 4.30 -11.63 -11.13
N ASN A 67 3.35 -12.32 -11.75
CA ASN A 67 3.46 -13.74 -12.02
C ASN A 67 4.53 -14.00 -13.09
N ASP A 68 5.43 -14.93 -12.82
CA ASP A 68 6.36 -15.51 -13.79
C ASP A 68 5.92 -16.95 -14.07
N GLU A 69 5.07 -17.08 -15.09
CA GLU A 69 4.49 -18.36 -15.51
C GLU A 69 5.56 -19.34 -16.00
N ARG A 70 6.68 -18.85 -16.54
CA ARG A 70 7.75 -19.69 -17.06
C ARG A 70 8.45 -20.44 -15.92
N HIS A 71 8.56 -19.80 -14.76
CA HIS A 71 9.26 -20.32 -13.60
C HIS A 71 8.31 -20.73 -12.47
N ASN A 72 7.00 -20.66 -12.68
CA ASN A 72 5.95 -20.92 -11.68
C ASN A 72 6.24 -20.21 -10.36
N SER A 73 6.50 -18.90 -10.43
CA SER A 73 6.89 -18.09 -9.28
C SER A 73 6.24 -16.71 -9.31
N ILE A 74 6.09 -16.10 -8.14
CA ILE A 74 5.66 -14.70 -8.04
C ILE A 74 6.85 -13.82 -7.69
N ILE A 75 7.11 -12.83 -8.55
CA ILE A 75 8.25 -11.93 -8.42
C ILE A 75 7.77 -10.63 -7.80
N LEU A 76 8.37 -10.23 -6.69
CA LEU A 76 8.20 -8.90 -6.14
C LEU A 76 8.77 -7.85 -7.11
N LYS A 77 7.94 -6.90 -7.56
CA LYS A 77 8.36 -5.85 -8.51
C LYS A 77 8.39 -4.46 -7.92
N ALA A 78 7.60 -4.22 -6.89
CA ALA A 78 7.63 -2.98 -6.14
C ALA A 78 7.15 -3.21 -4.70
N LEU A 79 7.82 -2.55 -3.77
CA LEU A 79 7.50 -2.52 -2.35
C LEU A 79 7.59 -1.07 -1.88
N SER A 80 6.64 -0.67 -1.04
CA SER A 80 6.72 0.55 -0.24
C SER A 80 6.14 0.26 1.14
N HIS A 81 6.69 0.86 2.18
CA HIS A 81 6.28 0.62 3.55
C HIS A 81 6.69 1.77 4.46
N ASP A 82 5.97 1.95 5.56
CA ASP A 82 6.44 2.78 6.65
C ASP A 82 7.68 2.12 7.29
N ALA A 83 8.78 2.86 7.37
CA ALA A 83 10.06 2.41 7.92
C ALA A 83 9.95 1.85 9.35
N LYS A 84 8.97 2.32 10.14
CA LYS A 84 8.73 1.82 11.50
C LYS A 84 8.09 0.43 11.50
N VAL A 85 7.27 0.15 10.49
CA VAL A 85 6.55 -1.12 10.35
C VAL A 85 7.48 -2.20 9.81
N ILE A 86 8.27 -1.90 8.76
CA ILE A 86 9.12 -2.90 8.11
C ILE A 86 10.15 -3.51 9.06
N SER A 87 10.75 -2.68 9.93
CA SER A 87 11.75 -3.11 10.91
C SER A 87 11.23 -4.18 11.86
N SER A 88 9.94 -4.13 12.20
CA SER A 88 9.30 -5.09 13.08
C SER A 88 8.92 -6.38 12.34
N VAL A 89 8.52 -6.25 11.08
CA VAL A 89 8.16 -7.38 10.21
C VAL A 89 9.39 -8.20 9.84
N GLU A 90 10.48 -7.57 9.42
CA GLU A 90 11.73 -8.27 9.05
C GLU A 90 12.35 -9.01 10.24
N LYS A 91 12.29 -8.42 11.44
CA LYS A 91 12.70 -9.10 12.68
C LYS A 91 11.87 -10.35 12.99
N LEU A 92 10.58 -10.33 12.64
CA LEU A 92 9.68 -11.45 12.90
C LEU A 92 9.88 -12.59 11.89
N ILE A 93 10.04 -12.26 10.60
CA ILE A 93 10.14 -13.26 9.52
C ILE A 93 11.58 -13.74 9.27
N GLY A 94 12.58 -13.01 9.76
CA GLY A 94 14.00 -13.40 9.69
C GLY A 94 14.67 -13.19 8.34
N PHE A 95 14.02 -12.49 7.41
CA PHE A 95 14.57 -12.12 6.10
C PHE A 95 14.02 -10.77 5.63
N SER A 96 14.72 -10.13 4.69
CA SER A 96 14.26 -8.88 4.08
C SER A 96 13.24 -9.14 2.98
N LEU A 97 12.19 -8.32 2.93
CA LEU A 97 11.15 -8.43 1.91
C LEU A 97 11.62 -7.95 0.54
N ASP A 98 12.62 -7.06 0.45
CA ASP A 98 13.03 -6.43 -0.82
C ASP A 98 13.63 -7.42 -1.83
N ASP A 99 14.29 -8.50 -1.36
CA ASP A 99 15.03 -9.45 -2.21
C ASP A 99 14.50 -10.89 -2.14
N HIS A 100 13.34 -11.12 -1.53
CA HIS A 100 12.82 -12.47 -1.33
C HIS A 100 12.07 -13.01 -2.55
N ILE A 101 12.41 -14.22 -3.00
CA ILE A 101 11.70 -14.95 -4.04
C ILE A 101 10.68 -15.87 -3.37
N PHE A 102 9.40 -15.54 -3.53
CA PHE A 102 8.30 -16.37 -3.03
C PHE A 102 8.02 -17.50 -4.04
N ARG A 103 8.40 -18.72 -3.67
CA ARG A 103 8.07 -19.92 -4.44
C ARG A 103 6.66 -20.38 -4.07
N THR A 104 5.87 -20.76 -5.07
CA THR A 104 4.56 -21.36 -4.88
C THR A 104 4.71 -22.85 -5.17
N ASP A 105 4.69 -23.65 -4.10
CA ASP A 105 4.76 -25.11 -4.14
C ASP A 105 3.53 -25.73 -4.83
#